data_AF-A0A0H2X6G5-F1
#
_entry.id   AF-A0A0H2X6G5-F1
#
_cell.length_a   1.000
_cell.length_b   1.000
_cell.length_c   1.000
_cell.angle_alpha   90.00
_cell.angle_beta   90.00
_cell.angle_gamma   90.00
#
_symmetry.space_group_name_H-M   'P 1'
#
loop_
_entity.id
_entity.type
_entity.pdbx_description
1 polymer ?
#
loop_
_entity_poly.entity_id
_entity_poly.type
_entity_poly.pdbx_seq_one_letter_code
_entity_poly.pdbx_strand_id
1 'polypeptide(L)'
;MSTPNTTPGKRETLNLRIKPEERSLIDRAAKARGKNRTDFMLDAARSAAEEALLDQTLITASPDAYAAFLARLDMPPQPNARLRKTMQTPAPWEKA
;
A
#
# COMPACT_ATOMS: atom_id res chain seq x y z
N MET A 1 -2.59 21.09 17.57
CA MET A 1 -3.39 20.29 16.63
C MET A 1 -3.31 20.99 15.28
N SER A 2 -2.38 20.57 14.41
CA SER A 2 -2.20 21.18 13.09
C SER A 2 -2.95 20.32 12.07
N THR A 3 -4.01 20.87 11.50
CA THR A 3 -4.73 20.28 10.36
C THR A 3 -3.88 20.46 9.09
N PRO A 4 -3.71 19.42 8.26
CA PRO A 4 -3.09 19.61 6.96
C PRO A 4 -4.07 20.39 6.07
N ASN A 5 -3.67 21.61 5.72
CA ASN A 5 -4.39 22.49 4.82
C ASN A 5 -4.41 21.83 3.43
N THR A 6 -5.54 21.23 3.05
CA THR A 6 -5.71 20.67 1.70
C THR A 6 -6.01 21.82 0.76
N THR A 7 -4.96 22.39 0.16
CA THR A 7 -5.09 23.27 -1.01
C THR A 7 -5.94 22.53 -2.05
N PRO A 8 -6.97 23.15 -2.67
CA PRO A 8 -7.77 22.50 -3.70
C PRO A 8 -6.83 22.03 -4.81
N GLY A 9 -6.60 20.72 -4.88
CA GLY A 9 -5.55 20.12 -5.70
C GLY A 9 -5.72 20.52 -7.16
N LYS A 10 -4.67 21.11 -7.72
CA LYS A 10 -4.58 21.37 -9.15
C LYS A 10 -4.82 20.05 -9.88
N ARG A 11 -5.84 19.99 -10.73
CA ARG A 11 -6.11 18.79 -11.54
C ARG A 11 -4.93 18.60 -12.50
N GLU A 12 -4.24 17.47 -12.40
CA GLU A 12 -3.17 17.11 -13.31
C GLU A 12 -3.74 16.26 -14.46
N THR A 13 -3.25 16.49 -15.67
CA THR A 13 -3.69 15.77 -16.86
C THR A 13 -2.84 14.52 -17.07
N LEU A 14 -3.50 13.37 -17.16
CA LEU A 14 -2.84 12.10 -17.49
C LEU A 14 -2.91 11.87 -19.01
N ASN A 15 -1.75 11.95 -19.67
CA ASN A 15 -1.64 11.67 -21.10
C ASN A 15 -1.12 10.24 -21.30
N LEU A 16 -1.91 9.38 -21.94
CA LEU A 16 -1.54 7.99 -22.21
C LEU A 16 -1.69 7.65 -23.69
N ARG A 17 -0.71 6.91 -24.23
CA ARG A 17 -0.80 6.31 -25.57
C ARG A 17 -1.18 4.84 -25.43
N ILE A 18 -2.23 4.43 -26.12
CA ILE A 18 -2.72 3.04 -26.15
C ILE A 18 -2.99 2.62 -27.59
N LYS A 19 -2.94 1.32 -27.87
CA LYS A 19 -3.32 0.82 -29.19
C LYS A 19 -4.83 0.96 -29.39
N PRO A 20 -5.31 1.03 -30.65
CA PRO A 20 -6.74 1.10 -30.94
C PRO A 20 -7.54 -0.07 -30.34
N GLU A 21 -6.95 -1.27 -30.30
CA GLU A 21 -7.60 -2.47 -29.78
C GLU A 21 -7.87 -2.38 -28.27
N GLU A 22 -6.88 -1.97 -27.46
CA GLU A 22 -7.07 -1.72 -26.03
C GLU A 22 -8.11 -0.61 -25.80
N ARG A 23 -8.06 0.46 -26.60
CA ARG A 23 -9.04 1.54 -26.52
C ARG A 23 -10.47 1.02 -26.71
N SER A 24 -10.69 0.21 -27.75
CA SER A 24 -12.01 -0.36 -28.05
C SER A 24 -12.50 -1.30 -26.95
N LEU A 25 -11.59 -2.08 -26.35
CA LEU A 25 -11.92 -2.94 -25.21
C LEU A 25 -12.36 -2.12 -23.99
N ILE A 26 -11.61 -1.07 -23.64
CA ILE A 26 -11.93 -0.18 -22.52
C ILE A 26 -13.24 0.54 -22.75
N ASP A 27 -13.49 1.07 -23.95
CA ASP A 27 -14.75 1.76 -24.29
C ASP A 27 -15.96 0.82 -24.12
N ARG A 28 -15.83 -0.46 -24.51
CA ARG A 28 -16.88 -1.48 -24.29
C ARG A 28 -17.11 -1.76 -22.81
N ALA A 29 -16.03 -1.91 -22.03
CA ALA A 29 -16.12 -2.16 -20.58
C ALA A 29 -16.75 -0.98 -19.83
N ALA A 30 -16.35 0.25 -20.16
CA ALA A 30 -16.93 1.47 -19.63
C ALA A 30 -18.44 1.55 -19.93
N LYS A 31 -18.82 1.29 -21.18
CA LYS A 31 -20.24 1.25 -21.59
C LYS A 31 -21.03 0.19 -20.83
N ALA A 32 -20.49 -1.02 -20.67
CA ALA A 32 -21.14 -2.09 -19.90
C ALA A 32 -21.36 -1.72 -18.42
N ARG A 33 -20.52 -0.83 -17.87
CA ARG A 33 -20.65 -0.30 -16.51
C ARG A 33 -21.42 1.02 -16.42
N GLY A 34 -21.93 1.54 -17.54
CA GLY A 34 -22.64 2.82 -17.59
C GLY A 34 -21.77 4.05 -17.30
N LYS A 35 -20.44 3.93 -17.47
CA LYS A 35 -19.46 4.99 -17.20
C LYS A 35 -18.85 5.52 -18.49
N ASN A 36 -18.33 6.75 -18.44
CA ASN A 36 -17.47 7.23 -19.52
C ASN A 36 -16.08 6.57 -19.42
N ARG A 37 -15.29 6.63 -20.50
CA ARG A 37 -13.96 6.01 -20.54
C ARG A 37 -13.04 6.53 -19.43
N THR A 38 -13.01 7.85 -19.23
CA THR A 38 -12.09 8.49 -18.28
C THR A 38 -12.38 8.03 -16.85
N ASP A 39 -13.65 8.06 -16.44
CA ASP A 39 -14.10 7.62 -15.12
C ASP A 39 -13.82 6.13 -14.91
N PHE A 40 -14.08 5.30 -15.93
CA PHE A 40 -13.77 3.88 -15.87
C PHE A 40 -12.26 3.63 -15.68
N MET A 41 -11.40 4.33 -16.44
CA MET A 41 -9.95 4.18 -16.30
C MET A 41 -9.44 4.72 -14.95
N LEU A 42 -9.98 5.83 -14.45
CA LEU A 42 -9.59 6.39 -13.16
C LEU A 42 -9.97 5.46 -12.00
N ASP A 43 -11.18 4.89 -12.03
CA ASP A 43 -11.64 3.95 -11.01
C ASP A 43 -10.82 2.66 -11.03
N ALA A 44 -10.53 2.14 -12.23
CA ALA A 44 -9.69 0.96 -12.39
C ALA A 44 -8.26 1.20 -11.88
N ALA A 45 -7.65 2.34 -12.25
CA ALA A 45 -6.32 2.71 -11.81
C ALA A 45 -6.25 2.90 -10.29
N ARG A 46 -7.27 3.53 -9.68
CA ARG A 46 -7.37 3.68 -8.23
C ARG A 46 -7.44 2.32 -7.54
N SER A 47 -8.35 1.46 -7.99
CA SER A 47 -8.55 0.14 -7.38
C SER A 47 -7.26 -0.69 -7.44
N ALA A 48 -6.57 -0.68 -8.59
CA ALA A 48 -5.30 -1.39 -8.75
C ALA A 48 -4.17 -0.78 -7.87
N ALA A 49 -4.15 0.54 -7.70
CA ALA A 49 -3.19 1.19 -6.81
C ALA A 49 -3.46 0.86 -5.33
N GLU A 50 -4.72 0.86 -4.91
CA GLU A 50 -5.12 0.48 -3.55
C GLU A 50 -4.75 -0.98 -3.26
N GLU A 51 -5.06 -1.90 -4.19
CA GLU A 51 -4.69 -3.31 -4.08
C GLU A 51 -3.16 -3.48 -3.96
N ALA A 52 -2.38 -2.82 -4.83
CA ALA A 52 -0.93 -2.89 -4.80
C ALA A 52 -0.30 -2.33 -3.50
N LEU A 53 -0.94 -1.34 -2.86
CA LEU A 53 -0.50 -0.80 -1.57
C LEU A 53 -0.92 -1.70 -0.41
N LEU A 54 -2.12 -2.27 -0.47
CA LEU A 54 -2.63 -3.19 0.55
C LEU A 54 -1.82 -4.49 0.57
N ASP A 55 -1.42 -5.02 -0.59
CA ASP A 55 -0.54 -6.19 -0.69
C ASP A 55 0.80 -6.00 0.05
N GLN A 56 1.28 -4.76 0.20
CA GLN A 56 2.51 -4.48 0.95
C GLN A 56 2.31 -4.39 2.47
N THR A 57 1.07 -4.20 2.94
CA THR A 57 0.77 -3.95 4.37
C THR A 57 0.04 -5.11 5.05
N LEU A 58 -0.59 -6.00 4.29
CA LEU A 58 -1.35 -7.11 4.83
C LEU A 58 -0.48 -8.38 4.92
N ILE A 59 -0.08 -8.73 6.14
CA ILE A 59 0.56 -10.02 6.42
C ILE A 59 -0.54 -11.06 6.64
N THR A 60 -0.73 -11.96 5.69
CA THR A 60 -1.64 -13.10 5.85
C THR A 60 -0.91 -14.24 6.55
N ALA A 61 -1.55 -14.83 7.57
CA ALA A 61 -1.03 -15.96 8.33
C ALA A 61 -2.07 -17.07 8.36
N SER A 62 -1.63 -18.33 8.28
CA SER A 62 -2.51 -19.46 8.55
C SER A 62 -2.99 -19.42 10.01
N PRO A 63 -4.13 -20.06 10.35
CA PRO A 63 -4.60 -20.11 11.74
C PRO A 63 -3.54 -20.58 12.73
N ASP A 64 -2.73 -21.58 12.35
CA ASP A 64 -1.65 -22.11 13.18
C ASP A 64 -0.52 -21.10 13.38
N ALA A 65 -0.12 -20.41 12.30
CA ALA A 65 0.91 -19.38 12.37
C ALA A 65 0.44 -18.18 13.20
N TYR A 66 -0.83 -17.82 13.11
CA TYR A 66 -1.45 -16.76 13.91
C TYR A 66 -1.49 -17.12 15.40
N ALA A 67 -1.92 -18.34 15.74
CA ALA A 67 -1.92 -18.83 17.12
C ALA A 67 -0.50 -18.86 17.71
N ALA A 68 0.48 -19.34 16.94
CA ALA A 68 1.89 -19.37 17.35
C ALA A 68 2.52 -17.97 17.46
N PHE A 69 2.01 -16.99 16.69
CA PHE A 69 2.39 -15.59 16.81
C PHE A 69 1.83 -14.96 18.08
N LEU A 70 0.53 -15.14 18.35
CA LEU A 70 -0.13 -14.65 19.57
C LEU A 70 0.55 -15.21 20.83
N ALA A 71 0.79 -16.52 20.87
CA ALA A 71 1.47 -17.15 22.00
C ALA A 71 2.86 -16.56 22.27
N ARG A 72 3.58 -16.12 21.23
CA ARG A 72 4.88 -15.44 21.37
C ARG A 72 4.73 -13.97 21.76
N LEU A 73 3.67 -13.31 21.33
CA LEU A 73 3.39 -11.91 21.64
C LEU A 73 3.04 -11.73 23.12
N ASP A 74 2.30 -12.69 23.70
CA ASP A 74 1.89 -12.67 25.10
C ASP A 74 3.02 -13.10 26.07
N MET A 75 4.10 -13.69 25.55
CA MET A 75 5.26 -14.06 26.37
C MET A 75 6.07 -12.83 26.77
N PRO A 76 6.59 -12.77 28.01
CA PRO A 76 7.49 -11.70 28.40
C PRO A 76 8.73 -11.69 27.50
N PRO A 77 9.21 -10.52 27.07
CA PRO A 77 10.35 -10.42 26.17
C PRO A 77 11.58 -11.02 26.85
N GLN A 78 12.20 -12.02 26.21
CA GLN A 78 13.46 -12.59 26.63
C GLN A 78 14.57 -12.12 25.69
N PRO A 79 15.19 -10.95 25.94
CA PRO A 79 16.20 -10.40 25.05
C PRO A 79 17.43 -11.30 25.04
N ASN A 80 17.78 -11.79 23.86
CA ASN A 80 18.98 -12.59 23.67
C ASN A 80 20.25 -11.72 23.71
N ALA A 81 21.42 -12.34 23.87
CA ALA A 81 22.69 -11.63 23.99
C ALA A 81 22.98 -10.70 22.79
N ARG A 82 22.57 -11.10 21.58
CA ARG A 82 22.74 -10.30 20.35
C ARG A 82 21.88 -9.04 20.37
N LEU A 83 20.61 -9.16 20.76
CA LEU A 83 19.68 -8.03 20.86
C LEU A 83 20.16 -7.03 21.91
N ARG A 84 20.63 -7.49 23.07
CA ARG A 84 21.20 -6.61 24.10
C ARG A 84 22.42 -5.85 23.58
N LYS A 85 23.32 -6.54 22.89
CA LYS A 85 24.48 -5.90 22.24
C LYS A 85 24.03 -4.84 21.25
N THR A 86 23.06 -5.15 20.37
CA THR A 86 22.54 -4.19 19.39
C THR A 86 21.91 -2.97 20.04
N MET A 87 21.11 -3.12 21.09
CA MET A 87 20.48 -2.00 21.81
C MET A 87 21.48 -1.11 22.57
N GLN A 88 22.68 -1.63 22.86
CA GLN A 88 23.76 -0.90 23.53
C GLN A 88 24.81 -0.34 22.56
N THR A 89 24.74 -0.71 21.28
CA THR A 89 25.64 -0.18 20.26
C THR A 89 25.20 1.24 19.91
N PRO A 90 26.10 2.24 20.01
CA PRO A 90 25.77 3.61 19.61
C PRO A 90 25.34 3.64 18.15
N ALA A 91 24.31 4.43 17.85
CA ALA A 91 23.81 4.51 16.48
C ALA A 91 24.88 5.12 15.56
N PRO A 92 25.05 4.63 14.32
CA PRO A 92 26.10 5.11 13.41
C PRO A 92 26.08 6.61 13.08
N TRP A 93 24.95 7.27 13.36
CA TRP A 93 24.75 8.72 13.15
C TRP A 93 24.82 9.55 14.43
N GLU A 94 24.93 8.92 15.60
CA GLU A 94 25.30 9.60 16.84
C GLU A 94 26.82 9.83 16.78
N LYS A 95 27.21 11.05 16.37
CA LYS A 95 28.61 11.46 16.40
C LYS A 95 29.15 11.36 17.83
N ALA A 96 30.36 10.82 17.96
CA ALA A 96 31.15 10.82 19.19
C ALA A 96 31.30 12.22 19.81
#